data_AF-A0AAE2EQQ9-F1
#
_entry.id   AF-A0AAE2EQQ9-F1
#
_cell.length_a   1.000
_cell.length_b   1.000
_cell.length_c   1.000
_cell.angle_alpha   90.00
_cell.angle_beta   90.00
_cell.angle_gamma   90.00
#
_symmetry.space_group_name_H-M   'P 1'
#
loop_
_entity.id
_entity.type
_entity.pdbx_description
1 polymer ?
#
loop_
_entity_poly.entity_id
_entity_poly.type
_entity_poly.pdbx_seq_one_letter_code
_entity_poly.pdbx_strand_id
1 'polypeptide(L)'
;MKFLKSGDEYVEKKMNQFFNESGMLVASLLLLDVIVRGIILDREPSEYVVSGIGFGLYACWIIFRYLFSGLEYPDIASKQAYRKKRKEMLAVSMTSGFIFLCLTIAFTGIPGHAKEWLDLVMMVFLFVLFYFLVNVISLRMSFKKNKDLLDD
;
A
#
# COMPACT_ATOMS: atom_id res chain seq x y z
N MET A 1 -6.00 -21.93 -10.72
CA MET A 1 -7.04 -22.08 -11.76
C MET A 1 -6.42 -22.76 -12.98
N LYS A 2 -6.71 -24.04 -13.24
CA LYS A 2 -6.26 -24.78 -14.45
C LYS A 2 -7.38 -24.92 -15.51
N PHE A 3 -8.61 -24.52 -15.20
CA PHE A 3 -9.79 -24.73 -16.03
C PHE A 3 -10.07 -23.62 -17.08
N LEU A 4 -9.30 -22.53 -17.08
CA LEU A 4 -9.51 -21.36 -17.94
C LEU A 4 -8.26 -20.96 -18.74
N LYS A 5 -7.30 -21.88 -18.92
CA LYS A 5 -6.18 -21.61 -19.84
C LYS A 5 -6.64 -21.84 -21.27
N SER A 6 -7.22 -20.79 -21.85
CA SER A 6 -7.17 -20.60 -23.30
C SER A 6 -5.69 -20.60 -23.70
N GLY A 7 -5.30 -21.39 -24.71
CA GLY A 7 -3.94 -21.32 -25.26
C GLY A 7 -3.62 -19.98 -25.94
N ASP A 8 -4.62 -19.09 -26.05
CA ASP A 8 -4.53 -17.75 -26.62
C ASP A 8 -4.30 -16.69 -25.54
N GLU A 9 -3.16 -16.01 -25.63
CA GLU A 9 -2.73 -14.90 -24.77
C GLU A 9 -3.72 -13.72 -24.80
N TYR A 10 -4.35 -13.44 -25.94
CA TYR A 10 -5.33 -12.37 -26.07
C TYR A 10 -6.56 -12.63 -25.20
N VAL A 11 -7.07 -13.86 -25.24
CA VAL A 11 -8.21 -14.28 -24.43
C VAL A 11 -7.88 -14.25 -22.94
N GLU A 12 -6.69 -14.73 -22.54
CA GLU A 12 -6.24 -14.68 -21.15
C GLU A 12 -6.14 -13.23 -20.63
N LYS A 13 -5.56 -12.33 -21.44
CA LYS A 13 -5.45 -10.91 -21.09
C LYS A 13 -6.82 -10.24 -20.95
N LYS A 14 -7.75 -10.51 -21.88
CA LYS A 14 -9.11 -9.95 -21.82
C LYS A 14 -9.90 -10.49 -20.63
N MET A 15 -9.79 -11.77 -20.34
CA MET A 15 -10.46 -12.38 -19.19
C MET A 15 -9.92 -11.83 -17.87
N ASN A 16 -8.60 -11.67 -17.74
CA ASN A 16 -7.99 -11.02 -16.57
C ASN A 16 -8.44 -9.56 -16.42
N GLN A 17 -8.58 -8.82 -17.54
CA GLN A 17 -9.13 -7.47 -17.53
C GLN A 17 -10.56 -7.47 -16.96
N PHE A 18 -11.45 -8.35 -17.44
CA PHE A 18 -12.83 -8.41 -16.97
C PHE A 18 -12.95 -8.80 -15.50
N PHE A 19 -12.11 -9.73 -15.02
CA PHE A 19 -12.05 -10.07 -13.61
C PHE A 19 -11.58 -8.90 -12.75
N ASN A 20 -10.60 -8.12 -13.23
CA ASN A 20 -10.14 -6.93 -12.53
C ASN A 20 -11.22 -5.84 -12.48
N GLU A 21 -11.90 -5.56 -13.60
CA GLU A 21 -13.02 -4.61 -13.67
C GLU A 21 -14.16 -5.03 -12.73
N SER A 22 -14.52 -6.31 -12.72
CA SER A 22 -15.54 -6.84 -11.82
C SER A 22 -15.13 -6.73 -10.35
N GLY A 23 -13.87 -7.05 -10.03
CA GLY A 23 -13.32 -6.92 -8.68
C GLY A 23 -13.33 -5.47 -8.19
N MET A 24 -12.97 -4.52 -9.05
CA MET A 24 -13.03 -3.09 -8.75
C MET A 24 -14.47 -2.63 -8.49
N LEU A 25 -15.43 -3.05 -9.30
CA LEU A 25 -16.85 -2.72 -9.09
C LEU A 25 -17.34 -3.22 -7.72
N VAL A 26 -17.03 -4.47 -7.37
CA VAL A 26 -17.40 -5.03 -6.06
C VAL A 26 -16.72 -4.25 -4.93
N ALA A 27 -15.42 -3.97 -5.04
CA ALA A 27 -14.70 -3.19 -4.03
C ALA A 27 -15.28 -1.78 -3.86
N SER A 28 -15.65 -1.11 -4.95
CA SER A 28 -16.32 0.20 -4.91
C SER A 28 -17.68 0.12 -4.22
N LEU A 29 -18.47 -0.92 -4.47
CA LEU A 29 -19.75 -1.11 -3.79
C LEU A 29 -19.58 -1.35 -2.29
N LEU A 30 -18.60 -2.16 -1.88
CA LEU A 30 -18.29 -2.38 -0.46
C LEU A 30 -17.83 -1.09 0.23
N LEU A 31 -17.01 -0.28 -0.45
CA LEU A 31 -16.58 1.00 0.07
C LEU A 31 -17.75 1.99 0.21
N LEU A 32 -18.64 2.04 -0.79
CA LEU A 32 -19.83 2.87 -0.73
C LEU A 32 -20.77 2.46 0.40
N ASP A 33 -20.93 1.16 0.66
CA ASP A 33 -21.73 0.67 1.80
C ASP A 33 -21.17 1.18 3.14
N VAL A 34 -19.84 1.12 3.33
CA VAL A 34 -19.17 1.67 4.52
C VAL A 34 -19.36 3.17 4.65
N ILE A 35 -19.23 3.93 3.55
CA ILE A 35 -19.41 5.39 3.57
C ILE A 35 -20.87 5.76 3.88
N VAL A 36 -21.82 5.14 3.18
CA VAL A 36 -23.24 5.47 3.34
C VAL A 36 -23.74 5.07 4.72
N ARG A 37 -23.49 3.85 5.17
CA ARG A 37 -23.98 3.39 6.48
C ARG A 37 -23.19 3.98 7.63
N GLY A 38 -21.86 4.05 7.53
CA GLY A 38 -21.00 4.48 8.61
C GLY A 38 -20.88 6.00 8.76
N ILE A 39 -20.82 6.75 7.65
CA ILE A 39 -20.58 8.20 7.70
C ILE A 39 -21.88 8.99 7.51
N ILE A 40 -22.71 8.61 6.54
CA ILE A 40 -23.91 9.40 6.18
C ILE A 40 -25.09 9.06 7.09
N LEU A 41 -25.32 7.77 7.37
CA LEU A 41 -26.47 7.29 8.14
C LEU A 41 -26.16 7.00 9.62
N ASP A 42 -24.90 7.09 10.03
CA ASP A 42 -24.42 6.87 11.41
C ASP A 42 -24.96 5.57 12.04
N ARG A 43 -24.95 4.48 11.26
CA ARG A 43 -25.42 3.16 11.70
C ARG A 43 -24.41 2.47 12.59
N GLU A 44 -24.87 1.49 13.36
CA GLU A 44 -23.97 0.69 14.19
C GLU A 44 -22.93 -0.04 13.32
N PRO A 45 -21.65 -0.13 13.77
CA PRO A 45 -20.59 -0.81 13.02
C PRO A 45 -20.92 -2.26 12.63
N SER A 46 -21.74 -2.95 13.42
CA SER A 46 -22.23 -4.30 13.15
C SER A 46 -22.92 -4.42 11.78
N GLU A 47 -23.50 -3.33 11.27
CA GLU A 47 -24.25 -3.32 10.00
C GLU A 47 -23.35 -3.25 8.75
N TYR A 48 -22.14 -2.70 8.85
CA TYR A 48 -21.23 -2.51 7.70
C TYR A 48 -19.83 -3.11 7.90
N VAL A 49 -19.58 -3.77 9.04
CA VAL A 49 -18.28 -4.39 9.35
C VAL A 49 -17.85 -5.41 8.31
N VAL A 50 -18.79 -6.21 7.78
CA VAL A 50 -18.50 -7.23 6.75
C VAL A 50 -18.03 -6.55 5.47
N SER A 51 -18.69 -5.46 5.06
CA SER A 51 -18.30 -4.66 3.90
C SER A 51 -16.91 -4.04 4.09
N GLY A 52 -16.65 -3.50 5.29
CA GLY A 52 -15.34 -2.95 5.65
C GLY A 52 -14.22 -3.99 5.61
N ILE A 53 -14.45 -5.17 6.20
CA ILE A 53 -13.48 -6.28 6.15
C ILE A 53 -13.27 -6.76 4.71
N GLY A 54 -14.34 -6.93 3.94
CA GLY A 54 -14.26 -7.36 2.55
C GLY A 54 -13.45 -6.40 1.68
N PHE A 55 -13.71 -5.09 1.80
CA PHE A 55 -12.93 -4.06 1.11
C PHE A 55 -11.48 -4.05 1.59
N GLY A 56 -11.26 -4.11 2.90
CA GLY A 56 -9.92 -4.13 3.51
C GLY A 56 -9.09 -5.31 3.00
N LEU A 57 -9.64 -6.52 2.99
CA LEU A 57 -8.98 -7.71 2.47
C LEU A 57 -8.64 -7.56 0.98
N TYR A 58 -9.57 -7.04 0.17
CA TYR A 58 -9.34 -6.81 -1.26
C TYR A 58 -8.18 -5.82 -1.49
N ALA A 59 -8.22 -4.66 -0.84
CA ALA A 59 -7.20 -3.63 -0.96
C ALA A 59 -5.84 -4.11 -0.45
N CYS A 60 -5.80 -4.72 0.74
CA CYS A 60 -4.58 -5.27 1.31
C CYS A 60 -3.97 -6.36 0.42
N TRP A 61 -4.79 -7.23 -0.17
CA TRP A 61 -4.31 -8.27 -1.07
C TRP A 61 -3.66 -7.70 -2.33
N ILE A 62 -4.26 -6.68 -2.95
CA ILE A 62 -3.68 -6.01 -4.13
C ILE A 62 -2.36 -5.33 -3.77
N ILE A 63 -2.33 -4.56 -2.67
CA ILE A 63 -1.12 -3.88 -2.21
C ILE A 63 -0.02 -4.90 -1.91
N PHE A 64 -0.35 -6.00 -1.22
CA PHE A 64 0.58 -7.08 -0.95
C PHE A 64 1.12 -7.69 -2.24
N ARG A 65 0.26 -8.06 -3.19
CA ARG A 65 0.71 -8.63 -4.48
C ARG A 65 1.56 -7.64 -5.27
N TYR A 66 1.21 -6.36 -5.25
CA TYR A 66 1.99 -5.30 -5.90
C TYR A 66 3.39 -5.18 -5.29
N LEU A 67 3.50 -5.04 -3.96
CA LEU A 67 4.80 -4.90 -3.27
C LEU A 67 5.74 -6.08 -3.52
N PHE A 68 5.18 -7.29 -3.60
CA PHE A 68 5.95 -8.50 -3.83
C PHE A 68 6.19 -8.81 -5.32
N SER A 69 5.55 -8.09 -6.24
CA SER A 69 5.70 -8.29 -7.68
C SER A 69 7.04 -7.80 -8.24
N GLY A 70 7.73 -6.93 -7.50
CA GLY A 70 8.99 -6.31 -7.92
C GLY A 70 8.87 -5.42 -9.15
N LEU A 71 7.70 -4.84 -9.40
CA LEU A 71 7.43 -4.01 -10.58
C LEU A 71 7.80 -2.53 -10.42
N GLU A 72 8.03 -2.08 -9.18
CA GLU A 72 8.13 -0.66 -8.86
C GLU A 72 9.46 -0.03 -9.33
N TYR A 73 10.54 -0.81 -9.39
CA TYR A 73 11.86 -0.34 -9.77
C TYR A 73 12.51 -1.20 -10.86
N PRO A 74 12.03 -1.14 -12.12
CA PRO A 74 12.53 -2.00 -13.20
C PRO A 74 14.00 -1.75 -13.57
N ASP A 75 14.51 -0.54 -13.38
CA ASP A 75 15.87 -0.16 -13.81
C ASP A 75 16.96 -0.46 -12.76
N ILE A 76 16.59 -0.96 -11.58
CA ILE A 76 17.54 -1.21 -10.48
C ILE A 76 18.03 -2.66 -10.54
N ALA A 77 19.11 -2.88 -11.28
CA ALA A 77 19.77 -4.18 -11.40
C ALA A 77 21.17 -4.23 -10.75
N SER A 78 21.82 -3.08 -10.54
CA SER A 78 23.18 -3.04 -9.99
C SER A 78 23.19 -2.85 -8.47
N LYS A 79 24.16 -3.49 -7.79
CA LYS A 79 24.36 -3.32 -6.33
C LYS A 79 24.62 -1.85 -5.94
N GLN A 80 25.25 -1.08 -6.82
CA GLN A 80 25.52 0.34 -6.60
C GLN A 80 24.22 1.17 -6.67
N ALA A 81 23.38 0.93 -7.67
CA ALA A 81 22.07 1.58 -7.80
C ALA A 81 21.16 1.25 -6.60
N TYR A 82 21.12 -0.03 -6.17
CA TYR A 82 20.38 -0.46 -4.99
C TYR A 82 20.80 0.28 -3.71
N ARG A 83 22.12 0.36 -3.44
CA ARG A 83 22.65 1.07 -2.26
C ARG A 83 22.35 2.56 -2.31
N LYS A 84 22.45 3.18 -3.49
CA LYS A 84 22.13 4.60 -3.69
C LYS A 84 20.64 4.86 -3.40
N LYS A 85 19.75 4.06 -4.00
CA LYS A 85 18.30 4.20 -3.82
C LYS A 85 17.83 3.91 -2.40
N ARG A 86 18.44 2.96 -1.69
CA ARG A 86 18.15 2.74 -0.27
C ARG A 86 18.48 3.96 0.61
N LYS A 87 19.58 4.67 0.33
CA LYS A 87 19.93 5.91 1.05
C LYS A 87 18.95 7.04 0.72
N GLU A 88 18.58 7.16 -0.55
CA GLU A 88 17.58 8.12 -1.02
C GLU A 88 16.22 7.86 -0.34
N MET A 89 15.76 6.61 -0.26
CA MET A 89 14.53 6.23 0.43
C MET A 89 14.54 6.58 1.91
N LEU A 90 15.68 6.43 2.60
CA LEU A 90 15.81 6.83 4.00
C LEU A 90 15.63 8.35 4.13
N ALA A 91 16.28 9.14 3.27
CA ALA A 91 16.13 10.60 3.27
C ALA A 91 14.68 11.01 2.96
N VAL A 92 14.05 10.41 1.96
CA VAL A 92 12.64 10.67 1.61
C VAL A 92 11.72 10.30 2.77
N SER A 93 11.92 9.14 3.41
CA SER A 93 11.09 8.70 4.54
C SER A 93 11.18 9.65 5.73
N MET A 94 12.39 10.15 6.03
CA MET A 94 12.58 11.15 7.08
C MET A 94 11.91 12.48 6.73
N THR A 95 12.04 12.96 5.49
CA THR A 95 11.38 14.19 5.03
C THR A 95 9.86 14.06 5.07
N SER A 96 9.31 12.92 4.63
CA SER A 96 7.89 12.62 4.75
C SER A 96 7.42 12.58 6.20
N GLY A 97 8.23 11.99 7.10
CA GLY A 97 7.96 12.01 8.55
C GLY A 97 7.92 13.41 9.14
N PHE A 98 8.85 14.27 8.73
CA PHE A 98 8.86 15.66 9.16
C PHE A 98 7.64 16.44 8.67
N ILE A 99 7.28 16.27 7.39
CA ILE A 99 6.05 16.86 6.82
C ILE A 99 4.82 16.37 7.60
N PHE A 100 4.74 15.07 7.88
CA PHE A 100 3.65 14.47 8.64
C PHE A 100 3.55 15.02 10.07
N LEU A 101 4.68 15.19 10.75
CA LEU A 101 4.76 15.85 12.06
C LEU A 101 4.22 17.28 12.00
N CYS A 102 4.69 18.09 11.04
CA CYS A 102 4.24 19.48 10.87
C CYS A 102 2.73 19.56 10.62
N LEU A 103 2.20 18.71 9.74
CA LEU A 103 0.77 18.65 9.46
C LEU A 103 -0.02 18.24 10.69
N THR A 104 0.46 17.24 11.44
CA THR A 104 -0.22 16.78 12.66
C THR A 104 -0.33 17.93 13.66
N ILE A 105 0.77 18.63 13.97
CA ILE A 105 0.76 19.79 14.87
C ILE A 105 -0.14 20.91 14.34
N ALA A 106 -0.17 21.15 13.02
CA ALA A 106 -1.02 22.18 12.42
C ALA A 106 -2.52 21.90 12.59
N PHE A 107 -2.94 20.63 12.56
CA PHE A 107 -4.35 20.24 12.71
C PHE A 107 -4.75 19.95 14.16
N THR A 108 -3.87 19.40 14.98
CA THR A 108 -4.18 18.98 16.36
C THR A 108 -3.70 19.98 17.42
N GLY A 109 -2.88 20.96 17.05
CA GLY A 109 -2.24 21.89 17.99
C GLY A 109 -0.96 21.33 18.62
N ILE A 110 -0.28 22.17 19.41
CA ILE A 110 0.94 21.80 20.13
C ILE A 110 0.57 21.02 21.40
N PRO A 111 1.18 19.84 21.65
CA PRO A 111 0.90 19.05 22.85
C PRO A 111 1.23 19.81 24.15
N GLY A 112 0.31 19.77 25.11
CA GLY A 112 0.44 20.47 26.39
C GLY A 112 1.09 19.63 27.49
N HIS A 113 1.07 18.30 27.35
CA HIS A 113 1.55 17.36 28.37
C HIS A 113 2.54 16.33 27.82
N ALA A 114 3.41 15.81 28.69
CA ALA A 114 4.44 14.84 28.32
C ALA A 114 3.88 13.57 27.66
N LYS A 115 2.68 13.13 28.05
CA LYS A 115 2.00 11.98 27.44
C LYS A 115 1.65 12.24 25.97
N GLU A 116 1.10 13.41 25.67
CA GLU A 116 0.69 13.77 24.30
C GLU A 116 1.92 13.94 23.39
N TRP A 117 3.04 14.41 23.93
CA TRP A 117 4.33 14.40 23.22
C TRP A 117 4.80 12.98 22.89
N LEU A 118 4.66 12.03 23.83
CA LEU A 118 5.00 10.63 23.60
C LEU A 118 4.11 10.03 22.52
N ASP A 119 2.80 10.26 22.58
CA ASP A 119 1.84 9.77 21.60
C ASP A 119 2.16 10.31 20.19
N LEU A 120 2.47 11.61 20.06
CA LEU A 120 2.91 12.23 18.81
C LEU A 120 4.20 11.59 18.26
N VAL A 121 5.23 11.45 19.11
CA VAL A 121 6.51 10.84 18.72
C VAL A 121 6.32 9.40 18.27
N MET A 122 5.53 8.62 19.02
CA MET A 122 5.23 7.23 18.66
C MET A 122 4.50 7.15 17.32
N MET A 123 3.50 7.99 17.10
CA MET A 123 2.73 8.05 15.85
C MET A 123 3.61 8.39 14.65
N VAL A 124 4.45 9.43 14.75
CA VAL A 124 5.38 9.83 13.69
C VAL A 124 6.44 8.75 13.44
N PHE A 125 6.97 8.15 14.52
CA PHE A 125 7.93 7.05 14.41
C PHE A 125 7.33 5.85 13.67
N LEU A 126 6.12 5.43 14.04
CA LEU A 126 5.41 4.33 13.36
C LEU A 126 5.16 4.66 11.89
N PHE A 127 4.73 5.88 11.58
CA PHE A 127 4.54 6.33 10.20
C PHE A 127 5.84 6.21 9.38
N VAL A 128 6.95 6.78 9.87
CA VAL A 128 8.25 6.71 9.19
C VAL A 128 8.73 5.27 9.04
N LEU A 129 8.57 4.45 10.09
CA LEU A 129 8.97 3.05 10.09
C LEU A 129 8.20 2.25 9.04
N PHE A 130 6.87 2.33 9.03
CA PHE A 130 6.04 1.62 8.06
C PHE A 130 6.29 2.10 6.64
N TYR A 131 6.35 3.43 6.43
CA TYR A 131 6.63 4.01 5.13
C TYR A 131 7.99 3.53 4.59
N PHE A 132 9.03 3.55 5.42
CA PHE A 132 10.36 3.08 5.04
C PHE A 132 10.36 1.57 4.74
N LEU A 133 9.71 0.75 5.58
CA LEU A 133 9.65 -0.70 5.41
C LEU A 133 8.98 -1.09 4.09
N VAL A 134 7.82 -0.48 3.77
CA VAL A 134 7.09 -0.73 2.51
C VAL A 134 7.99 -0.45 1.30
N ASN A 135 8.65 0.72 1.29
CA ASN A 135 9.54 1.11 0.21
C ASN A 135 10.77 0.18 0.08
N VAL A 136 11.38 -0.20 1.20
CA VAL A 136 12.55 -1.10 1.20
C VAL A 136 12.18 -2.51 0.76
N ILE A 137 11.02 -3.02 1.16
CA ILE A 137 10.52 -4.32 0.72
C ILE A 137 10.33 -4.31 -0.80
N SER A 138 9.65 -3.29 -1.33
CA SER A 138 9.45 -3.15 -2.78
C SER A 138 10.76 -3.04 -3.55
N LEU A 139 11.72 -2.25 -3.06
CA LEU A 139 13.05 -2.13 -3.65
C LEU A 139 13.81 -3.47 -3.66
N ARG A 140 13.73 -4.23 -2.56
CA ARG A 140 14.39 -5.53 -2.45
C ARG A 140 13.79 -6.54 -3.41
N MET A 141 12.46 -6.57 -3.55
CA MET A 141 11.77 -7.48 -4.47
C MET A 141 12.08 -7.13 -5.92
N SER A 142 12.06 -5.84 -6.27
CA SER A 142 12.42 -5.36 -7.61
C SER A 142 13.87 -5.70 -7.96
N PHE A 143 14.82 -5.42 -7.06
CA PHE A 143 16.24 -5.75 -7.27
C PHE A 143 16.48 -7.25 -7.47
N LYS A 144 15.81 -8.10 -6.67
CA LYS A 144 15.92 -9.56 -6.84
C LYS A 144 15.43 -9.98 -8.23
N LYS A 145 14.24 -9.53 -8.60
CA LYS A 145 13.62 -9.89 -9.89
C LYS A 145 14.43 -9.41 -11.09
N ASN A 146 14.91 -8.16 -11.07
CA ASN A 146 15.71 -7.63 -12.17
C ASN A 146 17.04 -8.35 -12.32
N LYS A 147 17.64 -8.77 -11.19
CA LYS A 147 18.85 -9.57 -11.23
C LYS A 147 18.58 -10.95 -11.82
N ASP A 148 17.51 -11.62 -11.39
CA ASP A 148 17.11 -12.93 -11.93
C ASP A 148 16.91 -12.85 -13.46
N LEU A 149 16.35 -11.74 -13.98
CA LEU A 149 16.14 -11.52 -15.42
C LEU A 149 17.41 -11.21 -16.24
N LEU A 150 18.51 -10.82 -15.59
CA LEU A 150 19.78 -10.50 -16.27
C LEU A 150 20.81 -11.62 -16.15
N ASP A 151 20.60 -12.55 -15.20
CA ASP A 151 21.40 -13.75 -15.03
C ASP A 151 20.85 -14.92 -15.91
N ASP A 152 19.70 -14.75 -16.57
CA ASP A 152 19.12 -15.61 -17.63
C ASP A 152 19.51 -15.10 -19.04
#